data_AF-A0A0B4GE39-F1
#
_entry.id   AF-A0A0B4GE39-F1
#
_cell.length_a   1.000
_cell.length_b   1.000
_cell.length_c   1.000
_cell.angle_alpha   90.00
_cell.angle_beta   90.00
_cell.angle_gamma   90.00
#
_symmetry.space_group_name_H-M   'P 1'
#
loop_
_entity.id
_entity.type
_entity.pdbx_description
1 polymer ?
#
loop_
_entity_poly.entity_id
_entity_poly.type
_entity_poly.pdbx_seq_one_letter_code
_entity_poly.pdbx_strand_id
1 'polypeptide(L)'
;MDGRVRELRDQFSSITWSRLIYNGMYFSPEREFVENSVVFCQHNVTGVVRLSAYKGHAYVLGRSSNASNLYSEQDASMDSLEGFSPMDTTGFIAIQAIRLKKYGEQKIKDGQPLSKS
;
A
#
# COMPACT_ATOMS: atom_id res chain seq x y z
N MET A 1 0.64 7.55 -6.16
CA MET A 1 0.43 7.82 -4.72
C MET A 1 1.49 7.04 -3.94
N ASP A 2 2.09 7.66 -2.93
CA ASP A 2 3.04 7.01 -2.02
C ASP A 2 2.40 5.81 -1.29
N GLY A 3 3.22 4.80 -0.98
CA GLY A 3 2.76 3.54 -0.37
C GLY A 3 2.18 3.71 1.03
N ARG A 4 2.78 4.55 1.88
CA ARG A 4 2.32 4.78 3.26
C ARG A 4 1.06 5.63 3.31
N VAL A 5 0.98 6.64 2.45
CA VAL A 5 -0.25 7.42 2.28
C VAL A 5 -1.40 6.52 1.80
N ARG A 6 -1.13 5.59 0.88
CA ARG A 6 -2.13 4.62 0.41
C ARG A 6 -2.62 3.71 1.54
N GLU A 7 -1.70 3.19 2.37
CA GLU A 7 -2.03 2.35 3.53
C GLU A 7 -2.99 3.08 4.49
N LEU A 8 -2.69 4.33 4.84
CA LEU A 8 -3.56 5.15 5.69
C LEU A 8 -4.93 5.41 5.06
N ARG A 9 -4.97 5.73 3.77
CA ARG A 9 -6.22 5.96 3.03
C ARG A 9 -7.10 4.71 3.02
N ASP A 10 -6.49 3.55 2.76
CA ASP A 10 -7.20 2.26 2.70
C ASP A 10 -7.76 1.86 4.08
N GLN A 11 -7.01 2.09 5.16
CA GLN A 11 -7.43 1.76 6.52
C GLN A 11 -8.54 2.68 7.04
N PHE A 12 -8.36 4.00 6.92
CA PHE A 12 -9.24 4.97 7.60
C PHE A 12 -10.34 5.49 6.69
N SER A 13 -9.98 5.95 5.50
CA SER A 13 -10.90 6.71 4.68
C SER A 13 -11.86 5.82 3.91
N SER A 14 -11.37 4.73 3.29
CA SER A 14 -12.23 3.86 2.46
C SER A 14 -13.38 3.24 3.27
N ILE A 15 -13.09 2.61 4.42
CA ILE A 15 -14.10 1.92 5.22
C ILE A 15 -15.01 2.91 5.95
N THR A 16 -14.43 3.92 6.60
CA THR A 16 -15.21 4.87 7.42
C THR A 16 -16.12 5.72 6.56
N TRP A 17 -15.65 6.18 5.39
CA TRP A 17 -16.47 6.93 4.44
C TRP A 17 -17.70 6.12 4.02
N SER A 18 -17.52 4.90 3.53
CA SER A 18 -18.63 4.03 3.12
C SER A 18 -19.63 3.79 4.25
N ARG A 19 -19.16 3.58 5.49
CA ARG A 19 -20.03 3.38 6.66
C ARG A 19 -20.86 4.61 6.99
N LEU A 20 -20.26 5.81 6.94
CA LEU A 20 -20.97 7.06 7.20
C LEU A 20 -22.08 7.28 6.17
N ILE A 21 -21.79 7.06 4.89
CA ILE A 21 -22.79 7.17 3.82
C ILE A 21 -23.91 6.14 4.00
N TYR A 22 -23.56 4.88 4.25
CA TYR A 22 -24.53 3.80 4.44
C TYR A 22 -25.49 4.09 5.61
N ASN A 23 -24.99 4.67 6.69
CA ASN A 23 -25.78 5.03 7.88
C ASN A 23 -26.53 6.36 7.72
N GLY A 24 -26.50 7.01 6.55
CA GLY A 24 -27.17 8.29 6.32
C GLY A 24 -26.48 9.50 6.96
N MET A 25 -25.23 9.37 7.41
CA MET A 25 -24.44 10.44 8.05
C MET A 25 -23.80 11.39 7.04
N TYR A 26 -24.48 11.66 5.92
CA TYR A 26 -23.93 12.51 4.86
C TYR A 26 -23.69 13.95 5.35
N PHE A 27 -24.50 14.49 6.24
CA PHE A 27 -24.32 15.87 6.73
C PHE A 27 -23.52 15.96 8.03
N SER A 28 -22.86 14.87 8.44
CA SER A 28 -22.13 14.83 9.71
C SER A 28 -20.72 15.44 9.59
N PRO A 29 -20.16 15.99 10.68
CA PRO A 29 -18.80 16.53 10.69
C PRO A 29 -17.73 15.45 10.50
N GLU A 30 -17.98 14.21 10.95
CA GLU A 30 -17.05 13.10 10.79
C GLU A 30 -16.88 12.73 9.32
N ARG A 31 -17.97 12.81 8.54
CA ARG A 31 -17.92 12.63 7.09
C ARG A 31 -17.03 13.73 6.52
N GLU A 32 -17.27 15.01 6.79
CA GLU A 32 -16.44 16.11 6.24
C GLU A 32 -14.94 15.97 6.52
N PHE A 33 -14.58 15.55 7.73
CA PHE A 33 -13.19 15.27 8.08
C PHE A 33 -12.56 14.18 7.19
N VAL A 34 -13.29 13.06 7.00
CA VAL A 34 -12.83 11.96 6.16
C VAL A 34 -12.78 12.36 4.69
N GLU A 35 -13.74 13.16 4.21
CA GLU A 35 -13.80 13.66 2.84
C GLU A 35 -12.54 14.46 2.49
N ASN A 36 -12.15 15.38 3.36
CA ASN A 36 -10.98 16.22 3.16
C ASN A 36 -9.69 15.40 3.07
N SER A 37 -9.61 14.29 3.82
CA SER A 37 -8.48 13.36 3.73
C SER A 37 -8.47 12.62 2.38
N VAL A 38 -9.64 12.26 1.85
CA VAL A 38 -9.77 11.68 0.51
C VAL A 38 -9.38 12.69 -0.56
N VAL A 39 -9.90 13.92 -0.50
CA VAL A 39 -9.54 14.99 -1.45
C VAL A 39 -8.03 15.22 -1.43
N PHE A 40 -7.42 15.30 -0.24
CA PHE A 40 -5.97 15.44 -0.08
C PHE A 40 -5.20 14.33 -0.81
N CYS A 41 -5.57 13.07 -0.60
CA CYS A 41 -4.84 11.96 -1.23
C CYS A 41 -4.97 11.93 -2.77
N GLN A 42 -6.03 12.50 -3.34
CA GLN A 42 -6.26 12.49 -4.79
C GLN A 42 -5.45 13.53 -5.59
N HIS A 43 -4.78 14.49 -4.96
CA HIS A 43 -4.09 15.60 -5.65
C HIS A 43 -3.14 15.15 -6.77
N ASN A 44 -2.41 14.06 -6.55
CA ASN A 44 -1.43 13.52 -7.50
C ASN A 44 -1.93 12.23 -8.19
N VAL A 45 -3.23 11.94 -8.15
CA VAL A 45 -3.83 10.77 -8.79
C VAL A 45 -4.29 11.16 -10.18
N THR A 46 -3.34 11.20 -11.10
CA THR A 46 -3.56 11.56 -12.51
C THR A 46 -2.91 10.53 -13.42
N GLY A 47 -3.55 10.15 -14.52
CA GLY A 47 -3.00 9.20 -15.47
C GLY A 47 -4.08 8.50 -16.29
N VAL A 48 -3.66 7.54 -17.11
CA VAL A 48 -4.52 6.73 -17.97
C VAL A 48 -4.39 5.27 -17.56
N VAL A 49 -5.53 4.60 -17.41
CA VAL A 49 -5.60 3.15 -17.19
C VAL A 49 -6.26 2.52 -18.40
N ARG A 50 -5.55 1.60 -19.06
CA ARG A 50 -6.10 0.83 -20.18
C ARG A 50 -6.79 -0.41 -19.63
N LEU A 51 -8.08 -0.56 -19.94
CA LEU A 51 -8.91 -1.66 -19.49
C LEU A 51 -9.39 -2.51 -20.68
N SER A 52 -9.58 -3.81 -20.43
CA SER A 52 -10.32 -4.71 -21.31
C SER A 52 -11.58 -5.18 -20.59
N ALA A 53 -12.74 -4.99 -21.22
CA ALA A 53 -14.01 -5.52 -20.74
C ALA A 53 -14.33 -6.80 -21.51
N TYR A 54 -14.36 -7.94 -20.82
CA TYR A 54 -14.60 -9.24 -21.44
C TYR A 54 -15.45 -10.13 -20.54
N LYS A 55 -16.55 -10.67 -21.10
CA LYS A 55 -17.49 -11.59 -20.42
C LYS A 55 -17.91 -11.11 -19.02
N GLY A 56 -18.24 -9.83 -18.86
CA GLY A 56 -18.67 -9.26 -17.57
C GLY A 56 -17.54 -8.93 -16.60
N HIS A 57 -16.28 -9.11 -16.99
CA HIS A 57 -15.11 -8.75 -16.19
C HIS A 57 -14.38 -7.55 -16.80
N ALA A 58 -13.74 -6.75 -15.93
CA ALA A 58 -12.81 -5.69 -16.31
C ALA A 58 -11.38 -6.08 -15.93
N TYR A 59 -10.47 -6.05 -16.90
CA TYR A 59 -9.05 -6.40 -16.74
C TYR A 59 -8.19 -5.17 -16.96
N VAL A 60 -7.20 -4.96 -16.09
CA VAL A 60 -6.20 -3.90 -16.27
C VAL A 60 -5.12 -4.38 -17.21
N LEU A 61 -5.00 -3.74 -18.38
CA LEU A 61 -3.98 -4.04 -19.39
C LEU A 61 -2.71 -3.19 -19.25
N GLY A 62 -2.80 -2.05 -18.57
CA GLY A 62 -1.69 -1.13 -18.42
C GLY A 62 -2.07 0.17 -17.74
N ARG A 63 -1.07 0.91 -17.29
CA ARG A 63 -1.20 2.20 -16.62
C ARG A 63 -0.10 3.12 -17.12
N SER A 64 -0.41 4.41 -17.30
CA SER A 64 0.59 5.44 -17.58
C SER A 64 0.23 6.73 -16.85
N SER A 65 1.24 7.51 -16.47
CA SER A 65 1.07 8.81 -15.84
C SER A 65 2.25 9.69 -16.19
N ASN A 66 1.99 10.88 -16.73
CA ASN A 66 3.04 11.85 -17.05
C ASN A 66 3.44 12.69 -15.82
N ALA A 67 2.57 12.75 -14.80
CA ALA A 67 2.78 13.60 -13.63
C ALA A 67 3.34 12.83 -12.42
N SER A 68 3.31 11.49 -12.43
CA SER A 68 3.78 10.67 -11.31
C SER A 68 5.14 10.05 -11.61
N ASN A 69 6.17 10.46 -10.86
CA ASN A 69 7.52 9.86 -10.88
C ASN A 69 7.71 8.82 -9.76
N LEU A 70 6.63 8.18 -9.31
CA LEU A 70 6.69 7.17 -8.24
C LEU A 70 6.97 5.76 -8.77
N TYR A 71 6.92 5.59 -10.09
CA TYR A 71 7.38 4.39 -10.77
C TYR A 71 8.56 4.79 -11.67
N SER A 72 9.66 4.05 -11.54
CA SER A 72 10.85 4.18 -12.35
C SER A 72 11.18 2.80 -12.91
N GLU A 73 11.24 2.69 -14.23
CA GLU A 73 11.59 1.43 -14.90
C GLU A 73 13.04 1.03 -14.62
N GLN A 74 13.94 2.03 -14.51
CA GLN A 74 15.36 1.82 -14.21
C GLN A 74 15.54 1.24 -12.79
N ASP A 75 14.87 1.82 -11.79
CA ASP A 75 14.98 1.36 -10.39
C ASP A 75 14.32 -0.02 -10.18
N ALA A 76 13.34 -0.37 -11.01
CA ALA A 76 12.65 -1.66 -10.96
C ALA A 76 13.33 -2.75 -11.78
N SER A 77 14.29 -2.38 -12.64
CA SER A 77 14.99 -3.30 -13.53
C SER A 77 16.01 -4.14 -12.76
N MET A 78 16.15 -5.40 -13.15
CA MET A 78 17.22 -6.28 -12.67
C MET A 78 18.47 -6.20 -13.56
N ASP A 79 18.36 -5.61 -14.75
CA ASP A 79 19.44 -5.51 -15.73
C ASP A 79 20.32 -4.27 -15.50
N SER A 80 19.75 -3.21 -14.92
CA SER A 80 20.48 -1.99 -14.53
C SER A 80 20.59 -1.90 -13.00
N LEU A 81 21.81 -1.94 -12.47
CA LEU A 81 22.09 -1.73 -11.03
C LEU A 81 22.41 -0.25 -10.71
N GLU A 82 22.03 0.67 -11.58
CA GLU A 82 22.21 2.10 -11.30
C GLU A 82 21.20 2.55 -10.24
N GLY A 83 21.66 3.23 -9.20
CA GLY A 83 20.79 3.78 -8.13
C GLY A 83 20.40 2.80 -7.02
N PHE A 84 20.65 1.49 -7.18
CA PHE A 84 20.36 0.47 -6.16
C PHE A 84 21.57 -0.42 -5.86
N SER A 85 21.94 -0.51 -4.58
CA SER A 85 22.98 -1.43 -4.09
C SER A 85 22.34 -2.65 -3.40
N PRO A 86 22.51 -3.87 -3.92
CA PRO A 86 22.05 -5.08 -3.25
C PRO A 86 22.62 -5.27 -1.84
N MET A 87 23.82 -4.72 -1.57
CA MET A 87 24.47 -4.83 -0.26
C MET A 87 23.66 -4.17 0.86
N ASP A 88 23.00 -3.04 0.58
CA ASP A 88 22.20 -2.29 1.56
C ASP A 88 20.98 -3.09 2.04
N THR A 89 20.47 -3.96 1.18
CA THR A 89 19.34 -4.85 1.47
C THR A 89 19.66 -5.80 2.63
N THR A 90 20.91 -6.25 2.74
CA THR A 90 21.34 -7.17 3.80
C THR A 90 21.15 -6.53 5.18
N GLY A 91 21.58 -5.28 5.34
CA GLY A 91 21.43 -4.52 6.58
C GLY A 91 19.95 -4.26 6.92
N PHE A 92 19.17 -3.86 5.93
CA PHE A 92 17.73 -3.62 6.10
C PHE A 92 16.99 -4.88 6.59
N ILE A 93 17.22 -6.03 5.95
CA ILE A 93 16.61 -7.30 6.35
C ILE A 93 17.06 -7.69 7.76
N ALA A 94 18.36 -7.56 8.05
CA ALA A 94 18.90 -7.90 9.35
C ALA A 94 18.22 -7.11 10.47
N ILE A 95 18.04 -5.79 10.30
CA ILE A 95 17.38 -4.90 11.26
C ILE A 95 15.91 -5.29 11.45
N GLN A 96 15.15 -5.48 10.35
CA GLN A 96 13.73 -5.86 10.43
C GLN A 96 13.52 -7.23 11.09
N ALA A 97 14.48 -8.14 10.90
CA ALA A 97 14.43 -9.48 11.47
C ALA A 97 14.65 -9.52 13.00
N ILE A 98 15.27 -8.51 13.61
CA ILE A 98 15.61 -8.51 15.06
C ILE A 98 14.36 -8.78 15.91
N ARG A 99 13.26 -8.05 15.66
CA ARG A 99 12.01 -8.22 16.43
C ARG A 99 11.40 -9.62 16.25
N LEU A 100 11.50 -10.18 15.05
CA LEU A 100 10.94 -11.48 14.71
C LEU A 100 11.75 -12.60 15.37
N LYS A 101 13.08 -12.50 15.37
CA LYS A 101 13.97 -13.44 16.05
C LYS A 101 13.68 -13.48 17.55
N LYS A 102 13.55 -12.32 18.20
CA LYS A 102 13.22 -12.24 19.64
C LYS A 102 11.86 -12.83 19.99
N TYR A 103 10.85 -12.55 19.18
CA TYR A 103 9.54 -13.19 19.32
C TYR A 103 9.62 -14.71 19.17
N GLY A 104 10.40 -15.19 18.19
CA GLY A 104 10.62 -16.62 17.96
C GLY A 104 11.32 -17.32 19.14
N GLU A 105 12.37 -16.71 19.68
CA GLU A 105 13.07 -17.19 20.88
C GLU A 105 12.12 -17.31 22.08
N GLN A 106 11.23 -16.34 22.27
CA GLN A 106 10.24 -16.36 23.35
C GLN A 106 9.23 -17.51 23.17
N LYS A 107 8.67 -17.68 21.97
CA LYS A 107 7.76 -18.78 21.65
C LYS A 107 8.37 -20.16 21.92
N ILE A 108 9.65 -20.34 21.57
CA ILE A 108 10.38 -21.59 21.83
C ILE A 108 10.51 -21.83 23.34
N LYS A 109 10.84 -20.80 24.13
CA LYS A 109 10.89 -20.90 25.59
C LYS A 109 9.52 -21.26 26.19
N ASP A 110 8.45 -20.73 25.63
CA ASP A 110 7.07 -20.98 26.08
C ASP A 110 6.52 -22.33 25.57
N GLY A 111 7.32 -23.13 24.84
CA GLY A 111 6.91 -24.41 24.28
C GLY A 111 5.85 -24.29 23.17
N GLN A 112 5.66 -23.10 22.61
CA GLN A 112 4.66 -22.84 21.58
C GLN A 112 5.26 -23.00 20.18
N PRO A 113 4.65 -23.78 19.28
CA PRO A 113 5.16 -23.97 17.93
C PRO A 113 5.07 -22.67 17.11
N LEU A 114 6.09 -22.40 16.30
CA LEU A 114 6.14 -21.22 15.41
C LEU A 114 5.28 -21.37 14.17
N SER A 115 5.02 -22.61 13.75
CA SER A 115 4.18 -22.97 12.62
C SER A 115 3.28 -24.14 13.03
N LYS A 116 2.07 -24.18 12.48
CA LYS A 116 1.25 -25.39 12.51
C LYS A 116 1.82 -26.34 11.43
N SER A 117 2.80 -27.16 11.80
CA SER A 117 3.15 -28.36 11.03
C SER A 117 2.22 -29.50 11.42
#